data_AF-A0A6L5G2R3-F1
#
_entry.id   AF-A0A6L5G2R3-F1
#
_cell.length_a   1.000
_cell.length_b   1.000
_cell.length_c   1.000
_cell.angle_alpha   90.00
_cell.angle_beta   90.00
_cell.angle_gamma   90.00
#
_symmetry.space_group_name_H-M   'P 1'
#
loop_
_entity.id
_entity.type
_entity.pdbx_description
1 polymer ?
#
loop_
_entity_poly.entity_id
_entity_poly.type
_entity_poly.pdbx_seq_one_letter_code
_entity_poly.pdbx_strand_id
1 'polypeptide(L)'
;MPVAGHRDRDVSVGRPLPGMNEAHHVEHVLGGDRHRLRLMHKGMAEADGNVEDRNLSIEQPFLALERLTGEEAERAVHRLSGTRAFAACNRNGGTVQAFRARLGKRHVAVLSIVALLGGALATGPAKAALADCPEVMPVAEVTKGMVGTGYSVSEGTEPEPFTAEVLGVLENGIGPGRDLIVVDTSSPAIEEAGGIWYGMSGSPVYVNGEFIGALAYGLTWGPSTIAGLTPAEDMLKIADRPAAMGADAPPAKVELSKTMKSRIARATGTSESASSSSMKRLLTPVSISGIGDRAMDELSETIDREKLPLVLFKGSSGSAAPAPSDVAPAAGGNFAAALSYGDVTYAGVGTISYVCEGKVLAFGHPFNYLPEGSTTAGANHAEAITIVNDSLGGSFKLANITGGIGTVDQDRFAGIRAIMGDFRPTIPVTSHIEADGGLTQRDGASDIVTSEYVPYLAWLHALSNIDFTRDEIDGGSSTASWTISGTSASGPWELTRSNIFTSDYDVNYESLFEMQTHL
;
A
#
# COMPACT_ATOMS: atom_id res chain seq x y z
N MET A 1 74.86 -13.99 -26.88
CA MET A 1 75.42 -15.03 -25.97
C MET A 1 75.00 -14.69 -24.54
N PRO A 2 74.80 -15.63 -23.60
CA PRO A 2 74.29 -17.02 -23.69
C PRO A 2 73.06 -17.23 -22.73
N VAL A 3 72.42 -18.40 -22.53
CA VAL A 3 72.10 -19.57 -23.39
C VAL A 3 70.75 -20.20 -22.97
N ALA A 4 70.10 -20.87 -23.92
CA ALA A 4 69.00 -21.86 -23.90
C ALA A 4 68.83 -22.80 -22.66
N GLY A 5 67.73 -23.56 -22.52
CA GLY A 5 66.49 -23.67 -23.32
C GLY A 5 65.87 -25.09 -23.32
N HIS A 6 64.96 -25.36 -24.28
CA HIS A 6 64.38 -26.68 -24.65
C HIS A 6 63.45 -27.37 -23.62
N ARG A 7 62.40 -28.12 -24.02
CA ARG A 7 61.59 -28.18 -25.27
C ARG A 7 60.32 -29.04 -24.99
N ASP A 8 59.28 -28.83 -25.79
CA ASP A 8 58.22 -29.75 -26.31
C ASP A 8 58.01 -31.12 -25.59
N ARG A 9 56.77 -31.61 -25.37
CA ARG A 9 55.79 -31.94 -26.42
C ARG A 9 54.36 -32.17 -25.90
N ASP A 10 53.41 -32.00 -26.81
CA ASP A 10 52.04 -32.52 -26.75
C ASP A 10 51.96 -34.04 -26.51
N VAL A 11 50.81 -34.52 -26.05
CA VAL A 11 49.90 -35.36 -26.86
C VAL A 11 48.49 -35.29 -26.26
N SER A 12 47.49 -35.12 -27.13
CA SER A 12 46.05 -35.10 -26.85
C SER A 12 45.44 -36.51 -26.77
N VAL A 13 44.09 -36.57 -26.66
CA VAL A 13 43.17 -37.74 -26.63
C VAL A 13 42.73 -38.12 -25.20
N GLY A 14 41.44 -38.23 -24.88
CA GLY A 14 40.20 -38.01 -25.66
C GLY A 14 38.96 -38.33 -24.80
N ARG A 15 37.78 -37.78 -25.13
CA ARG A 15 36.50 -38.13 -24.47
C ARG A 15 36.08 -39.57 -24.82
N PRO A 16 35.35 -40.26 -23.93
CA PRO A 16 33.89 -40.35 -24.13
C PRO A 16 33.03 -40.29 -22.83
N LEU A 17 31.76 -39.91 -23.01
CA LEU A 17 30.61 -40.20 -22.12
C LEU A 17 30.14 -41.66 -22.35
N PRO A 18 29.16 -42.27 -21.63
CA PRO A 18 28.20 -41.74 -20.64
C PRO A 18 27.99 -42.64 -19.38
N GLY A 19 27.05 -42.28 -18.51
CA GLY A 19 26.50 -43.18 -17.46
C GLY A 19 25.69 -42.44 -16.39
N MET A 20 24.46 -42.89 -16.09
CA MET A 20 23.55 -42.25 -15.12
C MET A 20 23.63 -42.85 -13.72
N ASN A 21 23.48 -41.97 -12.72
CA ASN A 21 22.88 -42.13 -11.38
C ASN A 21 22.88 -43.51 -10.70
N GLU A 22 23.58 -43.60 -9.56
CA GLU A 22 23.02 -44.21 -8.34
C GLU A 22 23.19 -43.26 -7.15
N ALA A 23 22.27 -43.33 -6.19
CA ALA A 23 22.18 -42.42 -5.06
C ALA A 23 22.92 -42.98 -3.83
N HIS A 24 23.54 -42.09 -3.04
CA HIS A 24 24.03 -42.46 -1.71
C HIS A 24 23.59 -41.46 -0.64
N HIS A 25 22.83 -41.97 0.33
CA HIS A 25 22.75 -41.40 1.68
C HIS A 25 24.15 -41.30 2.29
N VAL A 26 24.39 -40.23 3.04
CA VAL A 26 25.49 -40.15 4.02
C VAL A 26 24.89 -39.68 5.35
N GLU A 27 24.92 -40.57 6.34
CA GLU A 27 24.72 -40.19 7.74
C GLU A 27 25.89 -39.33 8.22
N HIS A 28 25.63 -38.33 9.08
CA HIS A 28 26.69 -37.64 9.81
C HIS A 28 26.55 -37.85 11.32
N VAL A 29 27.64 -38.33 11.92
CA VAL A 29 27.74 -38.69 13.34
C VAL A 29 28.08 -37.47 14.19
N LEU A 30 27.63 -37.55 15.45
CA LEU A 30 27.61 -36.54 16.49
C LEU A 30 28.96 -35.92 16.89
N GLY A 31 28.91 -34.62 17.14
CA GLY A 31 29.82 -33.84 17.99
C GLY A 31 29.41 -32.37 17.92
N GLY A 32 29.05 -31.66 18.99
CA GLY A 32 29.02 -32.04 20.40
C GLY A 32 29.52 -30.88 21.25
N ASP A 33 28.69 -29.86 21.49
CA ASP A 33 28.89 -28.98 22.65
C ASP A 33 27.60 -28.36 23.19
N ARG A 34 27.63 -27.99 24.47
CA ARG A 34 26.44 -27.64 25.26
C ARG A 34 26.38 -26.14 25.56
N HIS A 35 25.25 -25.49 25.29
CA HIS A 35 24.81 -24.38 26.13
C HIS A 35 23.33 -24.50 26.50
N ARG A 36 23.02 -24.20 27.76
CA ARG A 36 21.71 -24.38 28.39
C ARG A 36 20.83 -23.14 28.16
N LEU A 37 19.60 -23.32 27.68
CA LEU A 37 18.47 -22.50 28.10
C LEU A 37 17.54 -23.32 29.00
N ARG A 38 17.17 -22.75 30.16
CA ARG A 38 16.18 -23.32 31.08
C ARG A 38 14.78 -22.86 30.64
N LEU A 39 13.99 -23.79 30.10
CA LEU A 39 12.54 -23.68 30.17
C LEU A 39 12.10 -23.87 31.63
N MET A 40 11.34 -22.92 32.18
CA MET A 40 10.60 -23.10 33.43
C MET A 40 9.10 -23.09 33.16
N HIS A 41 8.50 -24.28 33.25
CA HIS A 41 7.06 -24.46 33.19
C HIS A 41 6.63 -25.60 34.11
N LYS A 42 6.33 -25.29 35.37
CA LYS A 42 5.37 -26.02 36.23
C LYS A 42 5.19 -25.34 37.58
N GLY A 43 3.95 -25.24 38.06
CA GLY A 43 3.64 -24.63 39.35
C GLY A 43 2.17 -24.70 39.80
N MET A 44 1.36 -25.64 39.31
CA MET A 44 0.10 -25.97 39.98
C MET A 44 0.40 -26.78 41.25
N ALA A 45 -0.15 -26.35 42.37
CA ALA A 45 -0.32 -27.16 43.58
C ALA A 45 -1.63 -26.74 44.25
N GLU A 46 -2.48 -27.72 44.55
CA GLU A 46 -3.79 -27.54 45.18
C GLU A 46 -3.66 -27.20 46.67
N ALA A 47 -4.67 -26.51 47.21
CA ALA A 47 -4.94 -26.48 48.64
C ALA A 47 -6.46 -26.56 48.85
N ASP A 48 -6.97 -27.76 49.13
CA ASP A 48 -8.36 -27.98 49.54
C ASP A 48 -8.67 -27.28 50.87
N GLY A 49 -9.86 -26.68 50.97
CA GLY A 49 -10.27 -25.86 52.12
C GLY A 49 -11.77 -25.61 52.17
N ASN A 50 -12.55 -26.68 52.12
CA ASN A 50 -14.02 -26.67 52.07
C ASN A 50 -14.69 -26.04 53.31
N VAL A 51 -15.45 -24.94 53.15
CA VAL A 51 -16.50 -24.49 54.11
C VAL A 51 -17.71 -23.93 53.37
N GLU A 52 -18.87 -24.36 53.87
CA GLU A 52 -20.26 -24.21 53.43
C GLU A 52 -20.80 -22.79 53.16
N ASP A 53 -21.82 -22.78 52.29
CA ASP A 53 -23.05 -21.96 52.30
C ASP A 53 -23.03 -20.50 52.82
N ARG A 54 -23.47 -19.60 51.94
CA ARG A 54 -24.73 -18.87 52.17
C ARG A 54 -25.35 -18.30 50.90
N ASN A 55 -26.62 -18.65 50.69
CA ASN A 55 -27.56 -17.89 49.85
C ASN A 55 -27.56 -16.39 50.24
N LEU A 56 -27.77 -15.53 49.25
CA LEU A 56 -28.86 -14.54 49.29
C LEU A 56 -29.12 -13.96 47.90
N SER A 57 -30.39 -13.97 47.51
CA SER A 57 -30.94 -13.40 46.28
C SER A 57 -31.99 -12.33 46.64
N ILE A 58 -32.37 -11.50 45.65
CA ILE A 58 -33.50 -10.54 45.65
C ILE A 58 -33.35 -9.39 46.70
N GLU A 59 -33.59 -8.09 46.47
CA GLU A 59 -34.72 -7.42 45.82
C GLU A 59 -34.40 -5.98 45.34
N GLN A 60 -35.27 -5.47 44.46
CA GLN A 60 -35.49 -4.03 44.24
C GLN A 60 -36.47 -3.45 45.27
N PRO A 61 -36.55 -2.12 45.42
CA PRO A 61 -37.86 -1.52 45.65
C PRO A 61 -38.18 -0.33 44.73
N PHE A 62 -39.45 -0.29 44.32
CA PHE A 62 -40.15 0.83 43.66
C PHE A 62 -40.81 1.75 44.70
N LEU A 63 -40.99 3.04 44.36
CA LEU A 63 -42.05 4.01 44.75
C LEU A 63 -41.50 5.42 44.39
N ALA A 64 -42.01 6.29 43.50
CA ALA A 64 -43.33 6.63 42.92
C ALA A 64 -44.00 7.90 43.52
N LEU A 65 -44.67 8.68 42.65
CA LEU A 65 -45.35 9.98 42.85
C LEU A 65 -44.46 11.23 43.01
N GLU A 66 -44.78 12.42 42.45
CA GLU A 66 -45.77 12.79 41.43
C GLU A 66 -45.44 14.12 40.71
N ARG A 67 -45.90 14.24 39.46
CA ARG A 67 -46.29 15.44 38.67
C ARG A 67 -45.83 16.85 39.11
N LEU A 68 -45.24 17.57 38.16
CA LEU A 68 -45.71 18.92 37.77
C LEU A 68 -45.74 19.08 36.24
N THR A 69 -46.73 19.80 35.76
CA THR A 69 -46.91 20.31 34.38
C THR A 69 -45.77 21.30 34.04
N GLY A 70 -45.34 21.51 32.79
CA GLY A 70 -46.12 21.80 31.58
C GLY A 70 -46.19 23.33 31.40
N GLU A 71 -45.95 23.83 30.18
CA GLU A 71 -45.62 25.25 29.82
C GLU A 71 -44.16 25.63 30.15
N GLU A 72 -43.35 26.27 29.29
CA GLU A 72 -43.56 26.86 27.94
C GLU A 72 -42.35 26.57 27.04
N ALA A 73 -42.61 26.19 25.77
CA ALA A 73 -41.67 26.40 24.68
C ALA A 73 -41.96 27.75 24.00
N GLU A 74 -41.07 28.20 23.11
CA GLU A 74 -41.10 29.49 22.38
C GLU A 74 -40.78 30.76 23.18
N ARG A 75 -39.60 31.32 22.88
CA ARG A 75 -39.53 32.71 22.39
C ARG A 75 -38.25 32.97 21.60
N ALA A 76 -38.41 33.08 20.29
CA ALA A 76 -37.34 33.45 19.37
C ALA A 76 -37.56 34.86 18.80
N VAL A 77 -36.46 35.52 18.40
CA VAL A 77 -36.39 36.68 17.49
C VAL A 77 -37.07 38.00 17.94
N HIS A 78 -36.26 39.03 18.27
CA HIS A 78 -36.11 40.21 17.36
C HIS A 78 -35.07 41.29 17.78
N ARG A 79 -34.49 41.92 16.74
CA ARG A 79 -33.97 43.32 16.61
C ARG A 79 -32.53 43.68 17.01
N LEU A 80 -31.71 43.71 15.96
CA LEU A 80 -30.81 44.81 15.53
C LEU A 80 -30.89 46.14 16.32
N SER A 81 -29.74 46.63 16.79
CA SER A 81 -29.10 47.92 16.41
C SER A 81 -28.05 48.34 17.46
N GLY A 82 -26.86 48.82 17.05
CA GLY A 82 -25.80 49.09 18.02
C GLY A 82 -24.43 49.52 17.48
N THR A 83 -24.39 50.42 16.49
CA THR A 83 -23.13 50.95 15.95
C THR A 83 -22.40 51.87 16.94
N ARG A 84 -21.14 51.55 17.29
CA ARG A 84 -20.03 52.46 17.71
C ARG A 84 -18.77 51.59 17.90
N ALA A 85 -17.73 51.66 17.07
CA ALA A 85 -16.86 52.80 16.80
C ALA A 85 -16.14 53.32 18.05
N PHE A 86 -14.92 52.82 18.28
CA PHE A 86 -13.85 53.55 18.97
C PHE A 86 -12.54 53.36 18.19
N ALA A 87 -11.74 54.42 18.09
CA ALA A 87 -10.54 54.50 17.27
C ALA A 87 -9.44 55.28 18.01
N ALA A 88 -8.23 55.30 17.42
CA ALA A 88 -6.97 55.87 17.92
C ALA A 88 -6.31 55.08 19.07
N CYS A 89 -4.99 54.99 19.22
CA CYS A 89 -3.83 55.49 18.43
C CYS A 89 -2.66 54.48 18.68
N ASN A 90 -1.49 54.45 18.01
CA ASN A 90 -0.65 55.54 17.53
C ASN A 90 0.41 55.09 16.48
N ARG A 91 1.07 56.08 15.89
CA ARG A 91 2.06 56.10 14.78
C ARG A 91 3.34 55.26 14.98
N ASN A 92 3.84 54.68 13.88
CA ASN A 92 5.05 55.08 13.13
C ASN A 92 5.07 54.27 11.81
N GLY A 93 5.62 54.68 10.67
CA GLY A 93 6.43 55.87 10.36
C GLY A 93 7.58 55.49 9.40
N GLY A 94 7.28 55.19 8.13
CA GLY A 94 8.32 54.78 7.16
C GLY A 94 7.80 54.62 5.72
N THR A 95 8.18 55.55 4.84
CA THR A 95 7.87 55.55 3.40
C THR A 95 9.05 55.06 2.58
N VAL A 96 8.83 54.11 1.66
CA VAL A 96 9.70 53.89 0.49
C VAL A 96 8.85 53.89 -0.78
N GLN A 97 9.37 54.52 -1.83
CA GLN A 97 8.60 55.07 -2.94
C GLN A 97 8.72 54.20 -4.19
N ALA A 98 7.61 53.92 -4.87
CA ALA A 98 7.58 53.09 -6.07
C ALA A 98 8.18 53.81 -7.30
N PHE A 99 9.20 53.23 -7.93
CA PHE A 99 9.75 53.71 -9.20
C PHE A 99 9.08 52.99 -10.39
N ARG A 100 8.23 53.70 -11.14
CA ARG A 100 7.74 53.28 -12.47
C ARG A 100 8.39 54.14 -13.55
N ALA A 101 9.34 53.58 -14.29
CA ALA A 101 9.94 54.25 -15.44
C ALA A 101 9.09 54.05 -16.72
N ARG A 102 8.83 55.14 -17.45
CA ARG A 102 8.20 55.14 -18.77
C ARG A 102 9.23 55.49 -19.86
N LEU A 103 9.50 54.56 -20.76
CA LEU A 103 9.97 54.81 -22.14
C LEU A 103 9.20 53.84 -23.05
N GLY A 104 8.88 54.11 -24.33
CA GLY A 104 9.17 55.27 -25.17
C GLY A 104 9.11 54.82 -26.63
N LYS A 105 7.94 54.86 -27.28
CA LYS A 105 7.75 54.36 -28.67
C LYS A 105 8.26 55.37 -29.71
N ARG A 106 9.12 54.96 -30.65
CA ARG A 106 9.11 55.33 -32.10
C ARG A 106 10.26 54.71 -32.91
N HIS A 107 10.05 54.65 -34.24
CA HIS A 107 10.94 54.14 -35.32
C HIS A 107 11.05 52.60 -35.39
N VAL A 108 10.35 51.89 -36.29
CA VAL A 108 10.33 51.88 -37.78
C VAL A 108 11.49 51.08 -38.40
N ALA A 109 11.22 49.77 -38.54
CA ALA A 109 11.36 48.92 -39.73
C ALA A 109 12.67 48.77 -40.54
N VAL A 110 12.81 47.55 -41.06
CA VAL A 110 13.69 47.06 -42.16
C VAL A 110 15.13 46.70 -41.79
N LEU A 111 15.31 45.44 -41.42
CA LEU A 111 16.36 44.58 -42.01
C LEU A 111 15.86 43.14 -42.01
N SER A 112 15.38 42.67 -43.16
CA SER A 112 14.94 41.30 -43.37
C SER A 112 16.07 40.47 -44.03
N ILE A 113 16.04 39.15 -43.84
CA ILE A 113 16.83 38.14 -44.56
C ILE A 113 18.33 38.10 -44.17
N VAL A 114 18.66 37.24 -43.19
CA VAL A 114 19.53 36.04 -43.29
C VAL A 114 19.49 35.33 -41.92
N ALA A 115 18.66 34.30 -41.79
CA ALA A 115 18.71 33.24 -40.75
C ALA A 115 17.63 32.15 -40.96
N LEU A 116 17.24 31.87 -42.21
CA LEU A 116 16.07 31.04 -42.54
C LEU A 116 16.39 29.53 -42.64
N LEU A 117 17.44 29.06 -41.94
CA LEU A 117 18.01 27.71 -42.08
C LEU A 117 18.46 27.05 -40.75
N GLY A 118 18.09 27.61 -39.59
CA GLY A 118 18.51 27.12 -38.26
C GLY A 118 17.38 26.67 -37.33
N GLY A 119 16.14 26.55 -37.85
CA GLY A 119 14.92 26.40 -37.06
C GLY A 119 14.22 25.05 -37.17
N ALA A 120 14.95 23.97 -37.49
CA ALA A 120 14.43 22.62 -37.31
C ALA A 120 14.43 22.29 -35.81
N LEU A 121 13.40 22.76 -35.10
CA LEU A 121 13.04 22.20 -33.81
C LEU A 121 12.87 20.70 -34.01
N ALA A 122 13.74 19.91 -33.38
CA ALA A 122 13.55 18.48 -33.27
C ALA A 122 12.37 18.24 -32.33
N THR A 123 11.14 18.37 -32.87
CA THR A 123 10.00 17.67 -32.32
C THR A 123 10.31 16.19 -32.44
N GLY A 124 10.89 15.62 -31.38
CA GLY A 124 10.94 14.17 -31.22
C GLY A 124 9.53 13.62 -31.41
N PRO A 125 9.38 12.39 -31.91
CA PRO A 125 8.05 11.80 -32.06
C PRO A 125 7.36 11.86 -30.70
N ALA A 126 6.22 12.55 -30.64
CA ALA A 126 5.35 12.45 -29.48
C ALA A 126 4.97 10.97 -29.36
N LYS A 127 5.47 10.29 -28.32
CA LYS A 127 5.01 8.95 -27.99
C LYS A 127 3.50 9.03 -27.88
N ALA A 128 2.78 8.19 -28.63
CA ALA A 128 1.33 8.17 -28.53
C ALA A 128 0.97 7.68 -27.13
N ALA A 129 0.19 8.48 -26.40
CA ALA A 129 -0.47 8.00 -25.20
C ALA A 129 -1.31 6.76 -25.57
N LEU A 130 -1.33 5.76 -24.69
CA LEU A 130 -2.21 4.61 -24.87
C LEU A 130 -3.67 5.09 -24.91
N ALA A 131 -4.47 4.46 -25.76
CA ALA A 131 -5.86 4.83 -25.92
C ALA A 131 -6.63 4.65 -24.60
N ASP A 132 -7.46 5.64 -24.26
CA ASP A 132 -8.52 5.46 -23.26
C ASP A 132 -9.55 4.45 -23.77
N CYS A 133 -10.14 3.66 -22.86
CA CYS A 133 -11.10 2.62 -23.17
C CYS A 133 -10.65 1.66 -24.32
N PRO A 134 -9.44 1.07 -24.27
CA PRO A 134 -8.97 0.19 -25.33
C PRO A 134 -9.89 -1.02 -25.51
N GLU A 135 -10.01 -1.49 -26.76
CA GLU A 135 -10.72 -2.73 -27.09
C GLU A 135 -10.03 -3.92 -26.37
N VAL A 136 -10.83 -4.92 -25.99
CA VAL A 136 -10.37 -6.09 -25.24
C VAL A 136 -10.49 -7.33 -26.11
N MET A 137 -9.36 -8.01 -26.31
CA MET A 137 -9.31 -9.33 -26.92
C MET A 137 -9.74 -10.37 -25.88
N PRO A 138 -10.77 -11.20 -26.15
CA PRO A 138 -11.21 -12.24 -25.23
C PRO A 138 -10.11 -13.28 -24.96
N VAL A 139 -10.07 -13.83 -23.74
CA VAL A 139 -9.03 -14.80 -23.35
C VAL A 139 -9.06 -16.07 -24.21
N ALA A 140 -10.22 -16.41 -24.78
CA ALA A 140 -10.41 -17.52 -25.71
C ALA A 140 -9.74 -17.32 -27.09
N GLU A 141 -9.40 -16.08 -27.45
CA GLU A 141 -8.70 -15.73 -28.70
C GLU A 141 -7.18 -15.64 -28.50
N VAL A 142 -6.73 -15.53 -27.25
CA VAL A 142 -5.30 -15.50 -26.88
C VAL A 142 -4.67 -16.88 -27.11
N THR A 143 -3.71 -16.95 -28.02
CA THR A 143 -3.05 -18.21 -28.41
C THR A 143 -1.53 -18.13 -28.28
N LYS A 144 -0.91 -19.30 -28.09
CA LYS A 144 0.54 -19.43 -27.95
C LYS A 144 1.29 -18.90 -29.18
N GLY A 145 2.34 -18.11 -28.95
CA GLY A 145 3.17 -17.49 -29.99
C GLY A 145 2.65 -16.14 -30.48
N MET A 146 1.53 -15.65 -29.94
CA MET A 146 1.19 -14.23 -30.05
C MET A 146 2.25 -13.39 -29.32
N VAL A 147 2.72 -12.31 -29.95
CA VAL A 147 3.66 -11.37 -29.35
C VAL A 147 2.92 -10.06 -29.11
N GLY A 148 2.83 -9.66 -27.84
CA GLY A 148 2.26 -8.40 -27.42
C GLY A 148 3.31 -7.37 -26.99
N THR A 149 2.86 -6.13 -26.86
CA THR A 149 3.61 -5.04 -26.24
C THR A 149 2.96 -4.73 -24.90
N GLY A 150 3.72 -4.85 -23.81
CA GLY A 150 3.32 -4.37 -22.50
C GLY A 150 3.94 -3.02 -22.15
N TYR A 151 3.42 -2.34 -21.13
CA TYR A 151 3.91 -1.02 -20.70
C TYR A 151 4.08 -0.94 -19.19
N SER A 152 5.22 -0.42 -18.74
CA SER A 152 5.54 -0.20 -17.31
C SER A 152 6.50 0.97 -17.15
N VAL A 153 6.68 1.47 -15.93
CA VAL A 153 7.69 2.48 -15.60
C VAL A 153 8.82 1.85 -14.79
N SER A 154 10.05 2.09 -15.22
CA SER A 154 11.33 1.72 -14.57
C SER A 154 11.89 2.90 -13.74
N GLU A 155 11.87 4.10 -14.33
CA GLU A 155 12.34 5.37 -13.76
C GLU A 155 11.37 6.51 -14.17
N GLY A 156 11.18 7.50 -13.29
CA GLY A 156 10.31 8.65 -13.51
C GLY A 156 8.82 8.29 -13.52
N THR A 157 8.08 8.85 -14.48
CA THR A 157 6.61 8.71 -14.61
C THR A 157 6.16 8.19 -15.97
N GLU A 158 7.06 8.10 -16.96
CA GLU A 158 6.74 7.83 -18.36
C GLU A 158 6.70 6.32 -18.63
N PRO A 159 5.62 5.77 -19.23
CA PRO A 159 5.57 4.37 -19.60
C PRO A 159 6.57 3.99 -20.70
N GLU A 160 7.26 2.88 -20.49
CA GLU A 160 8.18 2.24 -21.42
C GLU A 160 7.66 0.89 -21.90
N PRO A 161 7.84 0.54 -23.19
CA PRO A 161 7.36 -0.72 -23.73
C PRO A 161 8.27 -1.90 -23.32
N PHE A 162 7.66 -3.05 -23.09
CA PHE A 162 8.32 -4.35 -23.03
C PHE A 162 7.63 -5.36 -23.97
N THR A 163 8.38 -6.35 -24.43
CA THR A 163 7.85 -7.46 -25.23
C THR A 163 7.19 -8.48 -24.31
N ALA A 164 6.06 -9.05 -24.70
CA ALA A 164 5.40 -10.15 -24.00
C ALA A 164 4.98 -11.26 -24.99
N GLU A 165 5.73 -12.36 -25.04
CA GLU A 165 5.38 -13.53 -25.88
C GLU A 165 4.43 -14.45 -25.10
N VAL A 166 3.24 -14.73 -25.63
CA VAL A 166 2.26 -15.64 -25.04
C VAL A 166 2.77 -17.08 -25.12
N LEU A 167 3.10 -17.67 -23.98
CA LEU A 167 3.50 -19.08 -23.86
C LEU A 167 2.29 -20.03 -23.80
N GLY A 168 1.13 -19.53 -23.37
CA GLY A 168 -0.15 -20.23 -23.35
C GLY A 168 -1.13 -19.62 -22.35
N VAL A 169 -2.32 -20.21 -22.23
CA VAL A 169 -3.31 -19.88 -21.19
C VAL A 169 -3.41 -21.06 -20.23
N LEU A 170 -3.30 -20.78 -18.93
CA LEU A 170 -3.50 -21.76 -17.87
C LEU A 170 -4.94 -21.63 -17.34
N GLU A 171 -5.79 -22.57 -17.73
CA GLU A 171 -7.18 -22.65 -17.28
C GLU A 171 -7.27 -22.67 -15.75
N ASN A 172 -8.12 -21.82 -15.18
CA ASN A 172 -8.28 -21.65 -13.73
C ASN A 172 -6.98 -21.29 -12.97
N GLY A 173 -5.96 -20.77 -13.66
CA GLY A 173 -4.63 -20.51 -13.10
C GLY A 173 -4.59 -19.47 -11.97
N ILE A 174 -5.53 -18.51 -11.96
CA ILE A 174 -5.73 -17.56 -10.84
C ILE A 174 -6.65 -18.17 -9.78
N GLY A 175 -7.64 -18.94 -10.21
CA GLY A 175 -8.60 -19.64 -9.36
C GLY A 175 -9.80 -20.15 -10.17
N PRO A 176 -10.80 -20.77 -9.51
CA PRO A 176 -11.97 -21.32 -10.19
C PRO A 176 -12.70 -20.27 -11.05
N GLY A 177 -12.80 -20.52 -12.35
CA GLY A 177 -13.39 -19.62 -13.34
C GLY A 177 -12.54 -18.39 -13.69
N ARG A 178 -11.23 -18.41 -13.41
CA ARG A 178 -10.28 -17.32 -13.69
C ARG A 178 -8.96 -17.86 -14.23
N ASP A 179 -8.77 -17.68 -15.52
CA ASP A 179 -7.58 -18.17 -16.23
C ASP A 179 -6.38 -17.25 -16.00
N LEU A 180 -5.18 -17.75 -16.33
CA LEU A 180 -3.94 -16.99 -16.27
C LEU A 180 -3.26 -17.04 -17.63
N ILE A 181 -3.06 -15.90 -18.29
CA ILE A 181 -2.27 -15.85 -19.53
C ILE A 181 -0.80 -15.87 -19.13
N VAL A 182 -0.04 -16.87 -19.58
CA VAL A 182 1.39 -16.99 -19.27
C VAL A 182 2.19 -16.35 -20.40
N VAL A 183 3.08 -15.42 -20.06
CA VAL A 183 3.96 -14.72 -21.01
C VAL A 183 5.42 -14.83 -20.61
N ASP A 184 6.32 -14.81 -21.60
CA ASP A 184 7.74 -14.48 -21.42
C ASP A 184 7.95 -12.99 -21.73
N THR A 185 8.71 -12.28 -20.90
CA THR A 185 8.82 -10.81 -20.97
C THR A 185 10.26 -10.34 -21.18
N SER A 186 10.47 -9.33 -22.04
CA SER A 186 11.80 -8.77 -22.30
C SER A 186 11.76 -7.27 -22.55
N SER A 187 12.65 -6.56 -21.86
CA SER A 187 13.09 -5.20 -22.13
C SER A 187 14.45 -5.00 -21.44
N PRO A 188 15.22 -3.95 -21.79
CA PRO A 188 16.48 -3.65 -21.09
C PRO A 188 16.31 -3.52 -19.57
N ALA A 189 15.20 -2.92 -19.10
CA ALA A 189 14.90 -2.78 -17.68
C ALA A 189 14.57 -4.12 -16.99
N ILE A 190 13.87 -5.04 -17.67
CA ILE A 190 13.60 -6.40 -17.17
C ILE A 190 14.90 -7.20 -17.09
N GLU A 191 15.77 -7.08 -18.10
CA GLU A 191 17.07 -7.75 -18.13
C GLU A 191 18.01 -7.22 -17.03
N GLU A 192 18.06 -5.91 -16.82
CA GLU A 192 18.83 -5.27 -15.74
C GLU A 192 18.30 -5.65 -14.35
N ALA A 193 16.97 -5.72 -14.18
CA ALA A 193 16.34 -6.17 -12.94
C ALA A 193 16.47 -7.68 -12.67
N GLY A 194 16.99 -8.46 -13.64
CA GLY A 194 17.10 -9.92 -13.59
C GLY A 194 15.77 -10.66 -13.81
N GLY A 195 14.71 -9.97 -14.20
CA GLY A 195 13.36 -10.48 -14.36
C GLY A 195 12.30 -9.41 -14.07
N ILE A 196 11.04 -9.84 -13.95
CA ILE A 196 9.95 -8.97 -13.51
C ILE A 196 10.15 -8.53 -12.05
N TRP A 197 9.74 -7.31 -11.72
CA TRP A 197 9.93 -6.71 -10.39
C TRP A 197 8.60 -6.46 -9.67
N TYR A 198 8.64 -6.42 -8.33
CA TYR A 198 7.50 -5.99 -7.52
C TYR A 198 7.20 -4.51 -7.80
N GLY A 199 5.95 -4.20 -8.14
CA GLY A 199 5.55 -2.87 -8.62
C GLY A 199 5.57 -2.70 -10.14
N MET A 200 5.86 -3.79 -10.87
CA MET A 200 5.42 -4.01 -12.25
C MET A 200 3.97 -4.53 -12.31
N SER A 201 3.38 -4.87 -11.15
CA SER A 201 2.01 -5.36 -11.02
C SER A 201 1.00 -4.36 -11.56
N GLY A 202 0.15 -4.82 -12.48
CA GLY A 202 -0.82 -4.01 -13.21
C GLY A 202 -0.34 -3.52 -14.57
N SER A 203 0.89 -3.85 -15.00
CA SER A 203 1.39 -3.44 -16.32
C SER A 203 0.55 -4.04 -17.44
N PRO A 204 -0.14 -3.24 -18.26
CA PRO A 204 -1.03 -3.74 -19.30
C PRO A 204 -0.23 -4.31 -20.46
N VAL A 205 -0.78 -5.35 -21.09
CA VAL A 205 -0.24 -5.99 -22.28
C VAL A 205 -1.29 -5.97 -23.40
N TYR A 206 -0.84 -5.60 -24.60
CA TYR A 206 -1.67 -5.46 -25.79
C TYR A 206 -1.18 -6.39 -26.90
N VAL A 207 -2.08 -7.07 -27.59
CA VAL A 207 -1.80 -7.82 -28.83
C VAL A 207 -2.62 -7.18 -29.95
N ASN A 208 -1.97 -6.84 -31.07
CA ASN A 208 -2.59 -6.10 -32.19
C ASN A 208 -3.25 -4.75 -31.85
N GLY A 209 -3.00 -4.20 -30.66
CA GLY A 209 -3.63 -2.98 -30.13
C GLY A 209 -4.77 -3.25 -29.14
N GLU A 210 -5.23 -4.49 -29.01
CA GLU A 210 -6.27 -4.92 -28.08
C GLU A 210 -5.65 -5.33 -26.74
N PHE A 211 -6.26 -4.89 -25.63
CA PHE A 211 -5.83 -5.20 -24.27
C PHE A 211 -6.16 -6.65 -23.92
N ILE A 212 -5.13 -7.48 -23.69
CA ILE A 212 -5.32 -8.91 -23.34
C ILE A 212 -5.33 -9.15 -21.82
N GLY A 213 -4.68 -8.29 -21.04
CA GLY A 213 -4.57 -8.44 -19.58
C GLY A 213 -3.40 -7.69 -18.96
N ALA A 214 -3.31 -7.74 -17.64
CA ALA A 214 -2.29 -7.03 -16.87
C ALA A 214 -1.39 -7.97 -16.07
N LEU A 215 -0.09 -7.70 -16.08
CA LEU A 215 0.94 -8.48 -15.40
C LEU A 215 0.73 -8.46 -13.88
N ALA A 216 0.58 -9.63 -13.24
CA ALA A 216 0.17 -9.71 -11.83
C ALA A 216 0.80 -10.87 -11.03
N TYR A 217 1.38 -11.88 -11.68
CA TYR A 217 1.85 -13.11 -11.03
C TYR A 217 3.28 -13.48 -11.45
N GLY A 218 4.06 -13.97 -10.50
CA GLY A 218 5.32 -14.68 -10.74
C GLY A 218 5.10 -16.19 -10.65
N LEU A 219 5.75 -16.95 -11.55
CA LEU A 219 5.61 -18.42 -11.61
C LEU A 219 6.80 -19.17 -10.96
N THR A 220 7.72 -18.43 -10.36
CA THR A 220 8.96 -18.89 -9.72
C THR A 220 9.18 -18.19 -8.39
N TRP A 221 10.05 -18.77 -7.55
CA TRP A 221 10.47 -18.16 -6.28
C TRP A 221 11.61 -17.16 -6.40
N GLY A 222 12.43 -17.27 -7.46
CA GLY A 222 13.48 -16.30 -7.78
C GLY A 222 13.16 -15.49 -9.04
N PRO A 223 14.03 -14.54 -9.41
CA PRO A 223 13.86 -13.68 -10.58
C PRO A 223 13.58 -14.49 -11.87
N SER A 224 12.64 -14.01 -12.67
CA SER A 224 12.22 -14.65 -13.92
C SER A 224 11.60 -13.63 -14.86
N THR A 225 11.77 -13.85 -16.16
CA THR A 225 11.04 -13.14 -17.23
C THR A 225 9.63 -13.69 -17.41
N ILE A 226 9.32 -14.87 -16.88
CA ILE A 226 8.01 -15.52 -17.05
C ILE A 226 7.00 -14.92 -16.06
N ALA A 227 5.96 -14.30 -16.60
CA ALA A 227 4.90 -13.67 -15.83
C ALA A 227 3.53 -14.29 -16.15
N GLY A 228 2.62 -14.19 -15.18
CA GLY A 228 1.19 -14.42 -15.38
C GLY A 228 0.43 -13.10 -15.48
N LEU A 229 -0.37 -12.94 -16.53
CA LEU A 229 -1.31 -11.83 -16.69
C LEU A 229 -2.70 -12.24 -16.22
N THR A 230 -3.36 -11.33 -15.51
CA THR A 230 -4.80 -11.37 -15.28
C THR A 230 -5.54 -10.97 -16.56
N PRO A 231 -6.43 -11.81 -17.11
CA PRO A 231 -7.13 -11.51 -18.35
C PRO A 231 -7.95 -10.21 -18.26
N ALA A 232 -7.93 -9.41 -19.32
CA ALA A 232 -8.61 -8.11 -19.38
C ALA A 232 -10.12 -8.21 -19.09
N GLU A 233 -10.80 -9.24 -19.63
CA GLU A 233 -12.22 -9.53 -19.35
C GLU A 233 -12.50 -9.70 -17.85
N ASP A 234 -11.55 -10.25 -17.10
CA ASP A 234 -11.68 -10.49 -15.67
C ASP A 234 -11.48 -9.22 -14.84
N MET A 235 -10.65 -8.29 -15.33
CA MET A 235 -10.47 -6.95 -14.77
C MET A 235 -11.70 -6.07 -15.04
N LEU A 236 -12.26 -6.11 -16.25
CA LEU A 236 -13.45 -5.32 -16.61
C LEU A 236 -14.68 -5.65 -15.73
N LYS A 237 -14.83 -6.90 -15.27
CA LYS A 237 -15.84 -7.30 -14.26
C LYS A 237 -15.74 -6.54 -12.91
N ILE A 238 -14.65 -5.78 -12.70
CA ILE A 238 -14.48 -4.83 -11.58
C ILE A 238 -14.99 -3.43 -11.96
N ALA A 239 -14.75 -2.98 -13.18
CA ALA A 239 -15.20 -1.67 -13.68
C ALA A 239 -16.74 -1.50 -13.61
N ASP A 240 -17.49 -2.58 -13.83
CA ASP A 240 -18.96 -2.59 -13.84
C ASP A 240 -19.62 -2.76 -12.46
N ARG A 241 -18.85 -2.97 -11.39
CA ARG A 241 -19.43 -3.12 -10.05
C ARG A 241 -20.07 -1.80 -9.61
N PRO A 242 -21.15 -1.82 -8.80
CA PRO A 242 -21.62 -0.60 -8.16
C PRO A 242 -20.48 0.07 -7.40
N ALA A 243 -20.52 1.40 -7.26
CA ALA A 243 -19.61 2.10 -6.36
C ALA A 243 -19.78 1.53 -4.94
N ALA A 244 -18.68 1.31 -4.23
CA ALA A 244 -18.75 1.06 -2.79
C ALA A 244 -19.27 2.33 -2.13
N MET A 245 -20.54 2.33 -1.75
CA MET A 245 -21.09 3.32 -0.83
C MET A 245 -20.26 3.25 0.46
N GLY A 246 -20.03 4.40 1.10
CA GLY A 246 -19.31 4.48 2.37
C GLY A 246 -19.91 3.54 3.42
N ALA A 247 -19.10 3.13 4.39
CA ALA A 247 -19.37 2.04 5.32
C ALA A 247 -20.51 2.32 6.32
N ASP A 248 -21.76 2.33 5.84
CA ASP A 248 -22.99 2.36 6.64
C ASP A 248 -23.68 0.98 6.75
N ALA A 249 -23.23 -0.02 5.98
CA ALA A 249 -23.76 -1.38 6.02
C ALA A 249 -22.86 -2.28 6.88
N PRO A 250 -23.31 -2.79 8.05
CA PRO A 250 -22.52 -3.72 8.83
C PRO A 250 -22.32 -5.03 8.05
N PRO A 251 -21.10 -5.61 8.06
CA PRO A 251 -20.80 -6.80 7.27
C PRO A 251 -21.62 -8.00 7.75
N ALA A 252 -22.43 -8.56 6.85
CA ALA A 252 -23.20 -9.78 7.10
C ALA A 252 -22.28 -11.01 7.11
N LYS A 253 -21.49 -11.19 8.18
CA LYS A 253 -20.65 -12.37 8.42
C LYS A 253 -21.54 -13.59 8.66
N VAL A 254 -21.84 -14.34 7.60
CA VAL A 254 -22.52 -15.63 7.70
C VAL A 254 -21.49 -16.71 8.05
N GLU A 255 -21.43 -17.11 9.32
CA GLU A 255 -20.65 -18.28 9.74
C GLU A 255 -21.17 -19.55 9.05
N LEU A 256 -20.39 -20.07 8.10
CA LEU A 256 -20.72 -21.34 7.45
C LEU A 256 -20.41 -22.50 8.41
N SER A 257 -21.44 -23.25 8.82
CA SER A 257 -21.26 -24.45 9.64
C SER A 257 -20.30 -25.46 8.98
N LYS A 258 -19.60 -26.27 9.79
CA LYS A 258 -18.66 -27.31 9.29
C LYS A 258 -19.31 -28.19 8.22
N THR A 259 -20.56 -28.60 8.43
CA THR A 259 -21.36 -29.37 7.47
C THR A 259 -21.56 -28.65 6.13
N MET A 260 -21.72 -27.33 6.15
CA MET A 260 -21.90 -26.51 4.95
C MET A 260 -20.58 -26.34 4.20
N LYS A 261 -19.47 -26.10 4.92
CA LYS A 261 -18.11 -26.10 4.35
C LYS A 261 -17.79 -27.45 3.67
N SER A 262 -18.04 -28.58 4.34
CA SER A 262 -17.82 -29.92 3.76
C SER A 262 -18.74 -30.26 2.59
N ARG A 263 -19.95 -29.67 2.52
CA ARG A 263 -20.85 -29.81 1.35
C ARG A 263 -20.35 -29.01 0.17
N ILE A 264 -19.88 -27.78 0.39
CA ILE A 264 -19.28 -26.93 -0.65
C ILE A 264 -18.05 -27.63 -1.22
N ALA A 265 -17.05 -27.99 -0.39
CA ALA A 265 -15.83 -28.67 -0.85
C ALA A 265 -16.10 -29.95 -1.66
N ARG A 266 -17.12 -30.74 -1.26
CA ARG A 266 -17.55 -31.94 -1.99
C ARG A 266 -18.27 -31.63 -3.30
N ALA A 267 -19.02 -30.52 -3.39
CA ALA A 267 -19.70 -30.09 -4.60
C ALA A 267 -18.77 -29.40 -5.60
N THR A 268 -17.71 -28.73 -5.13
CA THR A 268 -16.69 -28.06 -5.96
C THR A 268 -15.49 -28.95 -6.31
N GLY A 269 -15.50 -30.23 -5.90
CA GLY A 269 -14.42 -31.18 -6.17
C GLY A 269 -13.07 -30.82 -5.53
N THR A 270 -13.06 -29.90 -4.56
CA THR A 270 -11.83 -29.30 -4.05
C THR A 270 -11.24 -30.16 -2.93
N SER A 271 -10.08 -30.76 -3.17
CA SER A 271 -9.28 -31.38 -2.11
C SER A 271 -8.63 -30.29 -1.25
N GLU A 272 -8.78 -30.39 0.08
CA GLU A 272 -8.12 -29.48 1.04
C GLU A 272 -6.58 -29.60 1.05
N SER A 273 -5.99 -30.53 0.26
CA SER A 273 -4.54 -30.79 0.20
C SER A 273 -3.86 -30.34 -1.10
N ALA A 274 -4.52 -29.57 -1.98
CA ALA A 274 -3.95 -29.09 -3.24
C ALA A 274 -3.46 -27.63 -3.13
N SER A 275 -2.48 -27.37 -2.25
CA SER A 275 -1.82 -26.06 -2.15
C SER A 275 -0.33 -26.18 -1.84
N SER A 276 0.42 -26.68 -2.83
CA SER A 276 1.88 -26.57 -2.90
C SER A 276 2.29 -26.43 -4.37
N SER A 277 1.82 -25.34 -5.00
CA SER A 277 2.07 -25.03 -6.42
C SER A 277 2.85 -23.73 -6.53
N SER A 278 3.82 -23.67 -7.44
CA SER A 278 4.86 -22.63 -7.51
C SER A 278 4.40 -21.26 -8.00
N MET A 279 3.09 -21.02 -8.12
CA MET A 279 2.53 -19.77 -8.61
C MET A 279 2.19 -18.86 -7.44
N LYS A 280 2.70 -17.62 -7.46
CA LYS A 280 2.39 -16.61 -6.47
C LYS A 280 1.97 -15.31 -7.16
N ARG A 281 1.02 -14.60 -6.55
CA ARG A 281 0.83 -13.18 -6.81
C ARG A 281 2.19 -12.49 -6.62
N LEU A 282 2.54 -11.53 -7.46
CA LEU A 282 3.65 -10.64 -7.15
C LEU A 282 3.40 -10.01 -5.78
N LEU A 283 4.43 -9.95 -4.95
CA LEU A 283 4.32 -9.26 -3.67
C LEU A 283 4.09 -7.78 -3.99
N THR A 284 3.17 -7.14 -3.29
CA THR A 284 2.94 -5.70 -3.49
C THR A 284 4.07 -4.97 -2.76
N PRO A 285 4.88 -4.16 -3.45
CA PRO A 285 5.89 -3.38 -2.78
C PRO A 285 5.19 -2.22 -2.06
N VAL A 286 5.39 -2.13 -0.75
CA VAL A 286 4.77 -1.11 0.11
C VAL A 286 5.83 -0.08 0.48
N SER A 287 5.62 1.13 -0.02
CA SER A 287 6.34 2.33 0.40
C SER A 287 5.85 2.72 1.78
N ILE A 288 6.78 2.80 2.74
CA ILE A 288 6.51 3.28 4.10
C ILE A 288 7.48 4.37 4.47
N SER A 289 6.99 5.46 5.05
CA SER A 289 7.79 6.62 5.44
C SER A 289 7.56 7.03 6.88
N GLY A 290 8.54 7.74 7.45
CA GLY A 290 8.42 8.39 8.76
C GLY A 290 8.21 7.44 9.94
N ILE A 291 8.69 6.20 9.81
CA ILE A 291 8.79 5.23 10.91
C ILE A 291 10.25 4.80 11.13
N GLY A 292 10.61 4.56 12.39
CA GLY A 292 11.94 4.09 12.80
C GLY A 292 12.20 2.62 12.45
N ASP A 293 13.44 2.15 12.63
CA ASP A 293 13.83 0.77 12.29
C ASP A 293 13.01 -0.27 13.08
N ARG A 294 12.84 -0.07 14.39
CA ARG A 294 11.98 -0.91 15.23
C ARG A 294 10.54 -1.04 14.73
N ALA A 295 9.95 0.07 14.30
CA ALA A 295 8.61 0.09 13.77
C ALA A 295 8.50 -0.61 12.40
N MET A 296 9.57 -0.59 11.59
CA MET A 296 9.70 -1.43 10.39
C MET A 296 9.80 -2.92 10.76
N ASP A 297 10.57 -3.27 11.80
CA ASP A 297 10.76 -4.65 12.24
C ASP A 297 9.44 -5.27 12.71
N GLU A 298 8.67 -4.59 13.57
CA GLU A 298 7.37 -5.09 14.05
C GLU A 298 6.31 -5.23 12.95
N LEU A 299 6.33 -4.35 11.95
CA LEU A 299 5.49 -4.49 10.76
C LEU A 299 5.96 -5.66 9.89
N SER A 300 7.28 -5.88 9.77
CA SER A 300 7.84 -7.03 9.05
C SER A 300 7.47 -8.35 9.73
N GLU A 301 7.63 -8.45 11.06
CA GLU A 301 7.17 -9.59 11.85
C GLU A 301 5.66 -9.83 11.71
N THR A 302 4.86 -8.77 11.61
CA THR A 302 3.42 -8.85 11.38
C THR A 302 3.09 -9.37 9.99
N ILE A 303 3.79 -8.91 8.95
CA ILE A 303 3.66 -9.41 7.57
C ILE A 303 4.04 -10.89 7.49
N ASP A 304 5.13 -11.31 8.13
CA ASP A 304 5.59 -12.70 8.14
C ASP A 304 4.65 -13.62 8.92
N ARG A 305 4.17 -13.18 10.08
CA ARG A 305 3.25 -13.92 10.95
C ARG A 305 1.90 -14.15 10.27
N GLU A 306 1.32 -13.10 9.71
CA GLU A 306 0.03 -13.15 9.00
C GLU A 306 0.16 -13.60 7.54
N LYS A 307 1.40 -13.78 7.04
CA LYS A 307 1.76 -14.20 5.67
C LYS A 307 1.19 -13.30 4.58
N LEU A 308 1.24 -11.99 4.82
CA LEU A 308 0.75 -10.99 3.87
C LEU A 308 1.64 -10.95 2.61
N PRO A 309 1.07 -10.83 1.40
CA PRO A 309 1.84 -10.86 0.15
C PRO A 309 2.46 -9.48 -0.15
N LEU A 310 3.28 -8.96 0.75
CA LEU A 310 3.84 -7.61 0.74
C LEU A 310 5.36 -7.65 0.86
N VAL A 311 6.05 -6.68 0.26
CA VAL A 311 7.47 -6.39 0.51
C VAL A 311 7.57 -4.96 0.99
N LEU A 312 8.15 -4.73 2.17
CA LEU A 312 8.34 -3.38 2.69
C LEU A 312 9.60 -2.74 2.13
N PHE A 313 9.53 -1.43 1.87
CA PHE A 313 10.71 -0.60 1.69
C PHE A 313 10.49 0.78 2.31
N LYS A 314 11.55 1.39 2.82
CA LYS A 314 11.50 2.81 3.21
C LYS A 314 11.38 3.66 1.96
N GLY A 315 10.29 4.40 1.86
CA GLY A 315 9.97 5.30 0.76
C GLY A 315 9.71 6.74 1.23
N SER A 316 9.18 7.56 0.32
CA SER A 316 8.92 8.97 0.59
C SER A 316 7.54 9.20 1.21
N SER A 317 7.43 10.23 2.05
CA SER A 317 6.15 10.63 2.66
C SER A 317 5.27 11.36 1.67
N GLY A 318 3.99 10.99 1.65
CA GLY A 318 2.93 11.78 1.05
C GLY A 318 2.47 12.86 2.04
N SER A 319 2.18 14.06 1.55
CA SER A 319 1.56 15.10 2.39
C SER A 319 0.22 14.62 2.97
N ALA A 320 -0.03 14.95 4.23
CA ALA A 320 -1.37 14.88 4.82
C ALA A 320 -2.37 15.65 3.93
N ALA A 321 -3.59 15.11 3.77
CA ALA A 321 -4.57 15.43 2.74
C ALA A 321 -3.97 15.47 1.29
N PRO A 322 -3.97 14.36 0.53
CA PRO A 322 -3.37 14.31 -0.81
C PRO A 322 -4.05 15.30 -1.76
N ALA A 323 -3.28 16.28 -2.26
CA ALA A 323 -3.79 17.24 -3.22
C ALA A 323 -4.13 16.56 -4.57
N PRO A 324 -5.23 16.93 -5.24
CA PRO A 324 -5.54 16.46 -6.59
C PRO A 324 -4.40 16.76 -7.57
N SER A 325 -4.16 15.83 -8.49
CA SER A 325 -3.20 15.99 -9.59
C SER A 325 -3.86 16.62 -10.81
N ASP A 326 -3.18 17.57 -11.46
CA ASP A 326 -3.53 18.05 -12.80
C ASP A 326 -3.11 17.06 -13.92
N VAL A 327 -2.33 16.04 -13.57
CA VAL A 327 -1.88 15.00 -14.52
C VAL A 327 -2.95 13.93 -14.65
N ALA A 328 -3.42 13.67 -15.87
CA ALA A 328 -4.33 12.57 -16.16
C ALA A 328 -3.64 11.20 -15.95
N PRO A 329 -4.29 10.22 -15.30
CA PRO A 329 -3.77 8.85 -15.25
C PRO A 329 -3.77 8.23 -16.65
N ALA A 330 -2.73 7.44 -16.95
CA ALA A 330 -2.57 6.73 -18.22
C ALA A 330 -2.23 5.26 -17.97
N ALA A 331 -2.69 4.37 -18.84
CA ALA A 331 -2.30 2.96 -18.83
C ALA A 331 -0.77 2.82 -18.94
N GLY A 332 -0.19 1.84 -18.23
CA GLY A 332 1.26 1.67 -18.10
C GLY A 332 1.95 2.66 -17.14
N GLY A 333 1.27 3.72 -16.69
CA GLY A 333 1.79 4.67 -15.70
C GLY A 333 1.82 4.11 -14.28
N ASN A 334 2.62 4.70 -13.40
CA ASN A 334 2.68 4.30 -12.00
C ASN A 334 1.35 4.54 -11.28
N PHE A 335 0.98 3.61 -10.39
CA PHE A 335 -0.16 3.73 -9.49
C PHE A 335 0.27 3.53 -8.04
N ALA A 336 -0.29 4.31 -7.12
CA ALA A 336 -0.17 4.11 -5.69
C ALA A 336 -1.54 3.97 -5.02
N ALA A 337 -1.69 2.92 -4.21
CA ALA A 337 -2.84 2.67 -3.34
C ALA A 337 -2.44 2.98 -1.88
N ALA A 338 -2.85 4.14 -1.37
CA ALA A 338 -2.44 4.63 -0.05
C ALA A 338 -3.48 4.31 1.04
N LEU A 339 -3.03 3.70 2.15
CA LEU A 339 -3.85 3.49 3.35
C LEU A 339 -3.73 4.67 4.32
N SER A 340 -2.60 5.39 4.30
CA SER A 340 -2.41 6.63 5.07
C SER A 340 -1.39 7.59 4.42
N TYR A 341 -1.40 8.84 4.88
CA TYR A 341 -0.48 9.93 4.50
C TYR A 341 -0.02 10.72 5.74
N GLY A 342 0.94 11.63 5.55
CA GLY A 342 1.51 12.47 6.61
C GLY A 342 2.77 11.83 7.20
N ASP A 343 2.99 12.01 8.51
CA ASP A 343 4.13 11.41 9.22
C ASP A 343 4.25 9.91 8.93
N VAL A 344 3.13 9.17 8.96
CA VAL A 344 3.09 7.76 8.55
C VAL A 344 2.33 7.62 7.23
N THR A 345 3.08 7.62 6.13
CA THR A 345 2.53 7.24 4.82
C THR A 345 2.73 5.74 4.60
N TYR A 346 1.65 5.04 4.26
CA TYR A 346 1.65 3.63 3.90
C TYR A 346 0.97 3.48 2.53
N ALA A 347 1.71 3.07 1.50
CA ALA A 347 1.15 2.94 0.15
C ALA A 347 1.75 1.77 -0.64
N GLY A 348 0.88 0.92 -1.21
CA GLY A 348 1.28 -0.09 -2.18
C GLY A 348 1.53 0.56 -3.55
N VAL A 349 2.63 0.21 -4.22
CA VAL A 349 3.02 0.78 -5.52
C VAL A 349 2.92 -0.27 -6.62
N GLY A 350 2.43 0.14 -7.80
CA GLY A 350 2.31 -0.71 -8.98
C GLY A 350 2.08 0.12 -10.24
N THR A 351 1.30 -0.43 -11.17
CA THR A 351 1.05 0.12 -12.51
C THR A 351 -0.46 0.18 -12.80
N ILE A 352 -0.87 1.20 -13.55
CA ILE A 352 -2.22 1.37 -14.08
C ILE A 352 -2.42 0.44 -15.28
N SER A 353 -3.43 -0.42 -15.20
CA SER A 353 -3.77 -1.41 -16.23
C SER A 353 -4.72 -0.86 -17.28
N TYR A 354 -5.70 -0.05 -16.87
CA TYR A 354 -6.79 0.35 -17.76
C TYR A 354 -7.40 1.65 -17.27
N VAL A 355 -7.68 2.57 -18.19
CA VAL A 355 -8.33 3.87 -17.92
C VAL A 355 -9.50 4.00 -18.86
N CYS A 356 -10.70 4.27 -18.32
CA CYS A 356 -11.91 4.48 -19.11
C CYS A 356 -13.00 5.16 -18.28
N GLU A 357 -13.71 6.13 -18.86
CA GLU A 357 -14.95 6.72 -18.29
C GLU A 357 -14.88 7.09 -16.79
N GLY A 358 -13.82 7.79 -16.35
CA GLY A 358 -13.69 8.19 -14.94
C GLY A 358 -13.22 7.06 -14.00
N LYS A 359 -12.89 5.87 -14.52
CA LYS A 359 -12.44 4.71 -13.75
C LYS A 359 -11.00 4.35 -14.12
N VAL A 360 -10.24 3.90 -13.14
CA VAL A 360 -8.88 3.37 -13.29
C VAL A 360 -8.85 1.96 -12.70
N LEU A 361 -8.31 0.98 -13.44
CA LEU A 361 -7.97 -0.34 -12.91
C LEU A 361 -6.46 -0.46 -12.78
N ALA A 362 -5.99 -1.08 -11.69
CA ALA A 362 -4.57 -1.24 -11.40
C ALA A 362 -4.25 -2.60 -10.75
N PHE A 363 -2.95 -2.88 -10.63
CA PHE A 363 -2.31 -4.07 -10.04
C PHE A 363 -2.59 -5.42 -10.70
N GLY A 364 -3.77 -5.63 -11.30
CA GLY A 364 -4.19 -6.94 -11.84
C GLY A 364 -4.45 -8.01 -10.76
N HIS A 365 -4.18 -7.73 -9.49
CA HIS A 365 -4.41 -8.59 -8.34
C HIS A 365 -4.94 -7.78 -7.14
N PRO A 366 -5.48 -8.44 -6.09
CA PRO A 366 -5.86 -7.72 -4.88
C PRO A 366 -4.68 -7.02 -4.21
N PHE A 367 -4.94 -5.92 -3.52
CA PHE A 367 -3.96 -5.29 -2.63
C PHE A 367 -4.01 -5.97 -1.25
N ASN A 368 -5.00 -5.64 -0.43
CA ASN A 368 -5.19 -6.18 0.91
C ASN A 368 -6.25 -7.28 1.00
N TYR A 369 -7.16 -7.37 0.03
CA TYR A 369 -8.29 -8.32 0.00
C TYR A 369 -9.09 -8.35 1.32
N LEU A 370 -9.78 -7.26 1.63
CA LEU A 370 -10.80 -7.27 2.69
C LEU A 370 -11.94 -8.24 2.28
N PRO A 371 -12.56 -9.00 3.22
CA PRO A 371 -13.56 -10.03 2.91
C PRO A 371 -14.77 -9.53 2.10
N GLU A 372 -15.15 -8.27 2.29
CA GLU A 372 -16.24 -7.56 1.60
C GLU A 372 -15.81 -7.09 0.19
N GLY A 373 -14.49 -6.92 -0.01
CA GLY A 373 -13.82 -6.39 -1.19
C GLY A 373 -14.09 -4.91 -1.49
N SER A 374 -15.24 -4.37 -1.10
CA SER A 374 -15.38 -2.91 -0.96
C SER A 374 -14.32 -2.41 0.00
N THR A 375 -13.57 -1.39 -0.40
CA THR A 375 -12.50 -0.80 0.39
C THR A 375 -12.57 0.72 0.25
N THR A 376 -11.76 1.44 1.01
CA THR A 376 -11.46 2.85 0.76
C THR A 376 -9.96 3.04 0.96
N ALA A 377 -9.24 3.33 -0.12
CA ALA A 377 -7.83 3.71 -0.09
C ALA A 377 -7.61 4.86 -1.07
N GLY A 378 -6.59 5.67 -0.86
CA GLY A 378 -6.29 6.78 -1.75
C GLY A 378 -5.69 6.27 -3.05
N ALA A 379 -6.17 6.78 -4.18
CA ALA A 379 -5.59 6.50 -5.49
C ALA A 379 -4.69 7.66 -5.89
N ASN A 380 -3.39 7.40 -6.04
CA ASN A 380 -2.38 8.42 -6.35
C ASN A 380 -1.55 8.03 -7.57
N HIS A 381 -0.98 9.05 -8.21
CA HIS A 381 0.20 8.87 -9.06
C HIS A 381 1.42 8.51 -8.20
N ALA A 382 2.45 7.98 -8.85
CA ALA A 382 3.75 7.79 -8.23
C ALA A 382 4.89 8.08 -9.23
N GLU A 383 6.06 8.41 -8.70
CA GLU A 383 7.29 8.66 -9.47
C GLU A 383 8.31 7.61 -9.06
N ALA A 384 8.69 6.73 -9.99
CA ALA A 384 9.71 5.73 -9.77
C ALA A 384 11.07 6.41 -9.67
N ILE A 385 11.78 6.23 -8.55
CA ILE A 385 13.17 6.67 -8.42
C ILE A 385 14.06 5.72 -9.20
N THR A 386 13.86 4.40 -9.02
CA THR A 386 14.60 3.34 -9.72
C THR A 386 13.96 1.97 -9.43
N ILE A 387 14.43 0.93 -10.12
CA ILE A 387 14.22 -0.46 -9.72
C ILE A 387 15.42 -0.90 -8.87
N VAL A 388 15.15 -1.28 -7.62
CA VAL A 388 16.16 -1.83 -6.72
C VAL A 388 16.33 -3.31 -7.04
N ASN A 389 17.53 -3.68 -7.48
CA ASN A 389 17.85 -5.06 -7.87
C ASN A 389 18.16 -5.91 -6.64
N ASP A 390 17.35 -6.94 -6.39
CA ASP A 390 17.57 -7.92 -5.34
C ASP A 390 17.39 -9.34 -5.89
N SER A 391 18.48 -10.09 -5.98
CA SER A 391 18.51 -11.46 -6.49
C SER A 391 18.09 -12.52 -5.45
N LEU A 392 17.86 -12.13 -4.20
CA LEU A 392 17.43 -13.00 -3.10
C LEU A 392 15.96 -12.77 -2.74
N GLY A 393 15.54 -11.52 -2.54
CA GLY A 393 14.14 -11.16 -2.23
C GLY A 393 13.25 -10.96 -3.47
N GLY A 394 13.86 -10.62 -4.60
CA GLY A 394 13.18 -10.19 -5.82
C GLY A 394 13.20 -8.66 -5.97
N SER A 395 13.63 -8.18 -7.13
CA SER A 395 13.76 -6.76 -7.44
C SER A 395 12.43 -6.00 -7.28
N PHE A 396 12.48 -4.73 -6.88
CA PHE A 396 11.28 -3.92 -6.59
C PHE A 396 11.40 -2.45 -7.01
N LYS A 397 10.25 -1.82 -7.29
CA LYS A 397 10.16 -0.40 -7.62
C LYS A 397 10.23 0.46 -6.35
N LEU A 398 11.27 1.28 -6.24
CA LEU A 398 11.37 2.34 -5.23
C LEU A 398 10.73 3.62 -5.82
N ALA A 399 9.71 4.17 -5.17
CA ALA A 399 8.94 5.29 -5.72
C ALA A 399 8.49 6.32 -4.66
N ASN A 400 8.34 7.57 -5.11
CA ASN A 400 7.63 8.62 -4.40
C ASN A 400 6.12 8.52 -4.65
N ILE A 401 5.31 8.76 -3.63
CA ILE A 401 3.85 8.91 -3.79
C ILE A 401 3.57 10.38 -4.16
N THR A 402 2.86 10.62 -5.26
CA THR A 402 2.62 11.98 -5.77
C THR A 402 1.12 12.30 -5.80
N GLY A 403 0.67 13.20 -6.69
CA GLY A 403 -0.67 13.79 -6.65
C GLY A 403 -1.82 12.78 -6.73
N GLY A 404 -2.93 13.11 -6.07
CA GLY A 404 -4.13 12.27 -6.02
C GLY A 404 -4.88 12.19 -7.35
N ILE A 405 -5.31 10.98 -7.70
CA ILE A 405 -6.21 10.64 -8.81
C ILE A 405 -7.67 10.60 -8.29
N GLY A 406 -7.88 10.07 -7.09
CA GLY A 406 -9.20 9.88 -6.47
C GLY A 406 -9.17 8.81 -5.39
N THR A 407 -10.17 7.92 -5.38
CA THR A 407 -10.35 6.89 -4.34
C THR A 407 -10.44 5.49 -4.94
N VAL A 408 -9.66 4.55 -4.41
CA VAL A 408 -9.82 3.10 -4.61
C VAL A 408 -11.05 2.63 -3.84
N ASP A 409 -12.06 2.13 -4.54
CA ASP A 409 -13.34 1.71 -3.97
C ASP A 409 -13.61 0.20 -4.08
N GLN A 410 -12.86 -0.52 -4.92
CA GLN A 410 -12.92 -1.97 -5.05
C GLN A 410 -11.52 -2.59 -4.97
N ASP A 411 -11.38 -3.60 -4.13
CA ASP A 411 -10.27 -4.55 -4.12
C ASP A 411 -10.81 -5.95 -4.45
N ARG A 412 -10.32 -6.63 -5.50
CA ARG A 412 -10.85 -7.92 -6.00
C ARG A 412 -9.74 -8.81 -6.57
N PHE A 413 -10.07 -10.10 -6.72
CA PHE A 413 -9.15 -11.13 -7.26
C PHE A 413 -8.48 -10.80 -8.60
N ALA A 414 -9.05 -9.92 -9.41
CA ALA A 414 -8.51 -9.50 -10.71
C ALA A 414 -7.93 -8.07 -10.71
N GLY A 415 -7.72 -7.44 -9.56
CA GLY A 415 -7.20 -6.07 -9.46
C GLY A 415 -7.96 -5.17 -8.51
N ILE A 416 -7.54 -3.91 -8.48
CA ILE A 416 -8.20 -2.83 -7.76
C ILE A 416 -8.84 -1.85 -8.74
N ARG A 417 -9.91 -1.15 -8.32
CA ARG A 417 -10.53 -0.04 -9.06
C ARG A 417 -10.47 1.25 -8.25
N ALA A 418 -10.07 2.33 -8.90
CA ALA A 418 -10.26 3.69 -8.43
C ALA A 418 -11.28 4.47 -9.27
N ILE A 419 -11.97 5.40 -8.61
CA ILE A 419 -12.86 6.39 -9.22
C ILE A 419 -12.11 7.73 -9.25
N MET A 420 -11.91 8.28 -10.44
CA MET A 420 -11.23 9.56 -10.64
C MET A 420 -12.05 10.71 -10.06
N GLY A 421 -11.40 11.62 -9.34
CA GLY A 421 -12.05 12.79 -8.73
C GLY A 421 -12.94 12.50 -7.50
N ASP A 422 -13.19 11.24 -7.14
CA ASP A 422 -13.77 10.88 -5.83
C ASP A 422 -12.68 11.03 -4.77
N PHE A 423 -12.74 12.07 -3.94
CA PHE A 423 -11.84 12.27 -2.81
C PHE A 423 -12.65 12.20 -1.52
N ARG A 424 -12.60 11.05 -0.84
CA ARG A 424 -13.35 10.80 0.39
C ARG A 424 -12.64 11.41 1.61
N PRO A 425 -13.37 11.81 2.66
CA PRO A 425 -12.77 12.26 3.90
C PRO A 425 -11.86 11.18 4.52
N THR A 426 -10.71 11.61 5.01
CA THR A 426 -9.77 10.82 5.81
C THR A 426 -10.12 10.88 7.29
N ILE A 427 -9.53 9.97 8.06
CA ILE A 427 -9.59 9.92 9.51
C ILE A 427 -8.29 10.53 10.04
N PRO A 428 -8.31 11.78 10.55
CA PRO A 428 -7.10 12.43 11.02
C PRO A 428 -6.64 11.83 12.35
N VAL A 429 -5.35 11.56 12.43
CA VAL A 429 -4.63 11.20 13.66
C VAL A 429 -3.60 12.29 13.93
N THR A 430 -3.69 12.90 15.11
CA THR A 430 -2.76 13.93 15.56
C THR A 430 -2.18 13.53 16.91
N SER A 431 -0.88 13.75 17.08
CA SER A 431 -0.19 13.57 18.35
C SER A 431 0.46 14.89 18.80
N HIS A 432 0.59 15.05 20.12
CA HIS A 432 1.45 16.06 20.74
C HIS A 432 2.33 15.32 21.75
N ILE A 433 3.63 15.30 21.48
CA ILE A 433 4.62 14.61 22.30
C ILE A 433 5.45 15.65 23.04
N GLU A 434 5.59 15.49 24.36
CA GLU A 434 6.54 16.22 25.19
C GLU A 434 7.52 15.22 25.82
N ALA A 435 8.82 15.53 25.77
CA ALA A 435 9.90 14.76 26.36
C ALA A 435 10.87 15.68 27.14
N ASP A 436 11.79 15.08 27.91
CA ASP A 436 12.85 15.80 28.62
C ASP A 436 12.38 16.91 29.56
N GLY A 437 11.20 16.74 30.17
CA GLY A 437 10.55 17.76 31.00
C GLY A 437 10.03 18.96 30.20
N GLY A 438 9.71 18.76 28.92
CA GLY A 438 9.21 19.77 27.99
C GLY A 438 10.31 20.48 27.18
N LEU A 439 11.57 20.02 27.24
CA LEU A 439 12.66 20.58 26.41
C LEU A 439 12.55 20.14 24.94
N THR A 440 12.01 18.95 24.70
CA THR A 440 11.83 18.39 23.36
C THR A 440 10.34 18.16 23.14
N GLN A 441 9.79 18.72 22.06
CA GLN A 441 8.36 18.67 21.75
C GLN A 441 8.11 18.46 20.26
N ARG A 442 7.04 17.74 19.92
CA ARG A 442 6.62 17.52 18.54
C ARG A 442 5.11 17.41 18.43
N ASP A 443 4.53 18.18 17.51
CA ASP A 443 3.21 17.90 16.95
C ASP A 443 3.35 16.95 15.75
N GLY A 444 2.58 15.87 15.75
CA GLY A 444 2.49 14.92 14.65
C GLY A 444 1.12 14.97 13.98
N ALA A 445 1.07 14.73 12.67
CA ALA A 445 -0.16 14.59 11.90
C ALA A 445 -0.09 13.47 10.85
N SER A 446 -1.14 12.66 10.75
CA SER A 446 -1.34 11.68 9.69
C SER A 446 -2.82 11.55 9.34
N ASP A 447 -3.09 11.20 8.09
CA ASP A 447 -4.44 10.99 7.55
C ASP A 447 -4.60 9.52 7.18
N ILE A 448 -5.52 8.81 7.84
CA ILE A 448 -5.81 7.40 7.54
C ILE A 448 -7.00 7.34 6.60
N VAL A 449 -6.84 6.65 5.46
CA VAL A 449 -7.87 6.53 4.41
C VAL A 449 -8.74 5.30 4.64
N THR A 450 -8.15 4.21 5.14
CA THR A 450 -8.82 2.92 5.31
C THR A 450 -9.18 2.69 6.78
N SER A 451 -10.47 2.78 7.10
CA SER A 451 -11.03 2.67 8.46
C SER A 451 -10.57 1.44 9.24
N GLU A 452 -10.43 0.32 8.55
CA GLU A 452 -10.08 -1.00 9.06
C GLU A 452 -8.65 -1.06 9.62
N TYR A 453 -7.78 -0.13 9.20
CA TYR A 453 -6.39 -0.02 9.66
C TYR A 453 -6.18 1.11 10.67
N VAL A 454 -7.24 1.83 11.09
CA VAL A 454 -7.11 2.96 12.03
C VAL A 454 -6.38 2.60 13.33
N PRO A 455 -6.73 1.51 14.06
CA PRO A 455 -6.03 1.16 15.29
C PRO A 455 -4.52 0.98 15.10
N TYR A 456 -4.14 0.23 14.06
CA TYR A 456 -2.74 -0.08 13.76
C TYR A 456 -1.96 1.15 13.28
N LEU A 457 -2.51 1.92 12.33
CA LEU A 457 -1.83 3.08 11.77
C LEU A 457 -1.78 4.26 12.77
N ALA A 458 -2.76 4.39 13.67
CA ALA A 458 -2.73 5.37 14.76
C ALA A 458 -1.69 5.02 15.83
N TRP A 459 -1.57 3.73 16.19
CA TRP A 459 -0.49 3.23 17.05
C TRP A 459 0.89 3.44 16.40
N LEU A 460 1.04 3.12 15.12
CA LEU A 460 2.30 3.29 14.37
C LEU A 460 2.70 4.77 14.27
N HIS A 461 1.72 5.66 14.09
CA HIS A 461 1.88 7.11 14.16
C HIS A 461 2.39 7.57 15.52
N ALA A 462 1.79 7.10 16.62
CA ALA A 462 2.19 7.48 17.96
C ALA A 462 3.60 6.98 18.30
N LEU A 463 3.90 5.70 18.04
CA LEU A 463 5.21 5.10 18.29
C LEU A 463 6.32 5.85 17.55
N SER A 464 6.12 6.11 16.25
CA SER A 464 7.11 6.79 15.43
C SER A 464 7.34 8.23 15.89
N ASN A 465 6.28 8.98 16.21
CA ASN A 465 6.42 10.34 16.72
C ASN A 465 7.09 10.38 18.10
N ILE A 466 6.85 9.40 18.98
CA ILE A 466 7.55 9.30 20.28
C ILE A 466 9.03 9.01 20.07
N ASP A 467 9.37 7.97 19.31
CA ASP A 467 10.77 7.57 19.08
C ASP A 467 11.59 8.68 18.40
N PHE A 468 11.04 9.37 17.39
CA PHE A 468 11.71 10.52 16.76
C PHE A 468 11.76 11.79 17.62
N THR A 469 10.94 11.90 18.67
CA THR A 469 10.99 13.04 19.60
C THR A 469 11.96 12.78 20.75
N ARG A 470 12.07 11.53 21.21
CA ARG A 470 12.98 11.17 22.31
C ARG A 470 14.41 10.84 21.85
N ASP A 471 14.57 10.30 20.64
CA ASP A 471 15.87 9.81 20.12
C ASP A 471 16.56 8.77 21.03
N GLU A 472 15.79 8.13 21.93
CA GLU A 472 16.25 7.12 22.87
C GLU A 472 15.15 6.08 23.19
N ILE A 473 15.58 4.86 23.51
CA ILE A 473 14.74 3.74 23.95
C ILE A 473 15.22 3.34 25.34
N ASP A 474 14.42 3.66 26.36
CA ASP A 474 14.73 3.40 27.76
C ASP A 474 13.48 3.18 28.64
N GLY A 475 13.73 2.69 29.85
CA GLY A 475 12.74 2.66 30.92
C GLY A 475 12.49 4.05 31.51
N GLY A 476 11.32 4.25 32.11
CA GLY A 476 10.94 5.53 32.68
C GLY A 476 9.46 5.58 33.05
N SER A 477 8.91 6.78 33.08
CA SER A 477 7.47 7.03 33.30
C SER A 477 6.88 7.91 32.21
N SER A 478 5.75 7.51 31.64
CA SER A 478 5.01 8.26 30.62
C SER A 478 3.57 8.52 31.10
N THR A 479 3.01 9.66 30.74
CA THR A 479 1.56 9.89 30.82
C THR A 479 1.03 9.93 29.40
N ALA A 480 0.25 8.93 29.02
CA ALA A 480 -0.41 8.93 27.71
C ALA A 480 -1.89 9.33 27.87
N SER A 481 -2.38 10.10 26.91
CA SER A 481 -3.80 10.41 26.79
C SER A 481 -4.18 10.39 25.31
N TRP A 482 -5.27 9.71 24.99
CA TRP A 482 -5.81 9.65 23.65
C TRP A 482 -7.32 9.87 23.67
N THR A 483 -7.82 10.48 22.60
CA THR A 483 -9.23 10.80 22.40
C THR A 483 -9.65 10.29 21.03
N ILE A 484 -10.73 9.50 20.99
CA ILE A 484 -11.46 9.19 19.77
C ILE A 484 -12.69 10.08 19.76
N SER A 485 -12.95 10.75 18.64
CA SER A 485 -14.21 11.47 18.43
C SER A 485 -14.89 11.01 17.16
N GLY A 486 -16.21 11.09 17.12
CA GLY A 486 -16.99 10.64 15.97
C GLY A 486 -18.41 11.19 15.98
N THR A 487 -19.20 10.81 14.98
CA THR A 487 -20.63 11.14 14.90
C THR A 487 -21.46 9.87 14.87
N SER A 488 -22.56 9.86 15.61
CA SER A 488 -23.55 8.79 15.67
C SER A 488 -24.93 9.32 15.23
N ALA A 489 -25.91 8.43 15.06
CA ALA A 489 -27.30 8.84 14.84
C ALA A 489 -27.88 9.71 15.98
N SER A 490 -27.30 9.63 17.19
CA SER A 490 -27.62 10.48 18.36
C SER A 490 -26.84 11.80 18.43
N GLY A 491 -25.94 12.08 17.48
CA GLY A 491 -25.06 13.25 17.47
C GLY A 491 -23.58 12.92 17.68
N PRO A 492 -22.72 13.94 17.87
CA PRO A 492 -21.30 13.75 18.12
C PRO A 492 -21.04 13.01 19.44
N TRP A 493 -19.97 12.22 19.48
CA TRP A 493 -19.51 11.49 20.66
C TRP A 493 -17.99 11.58 20.79
N GLU A 494 -17.50 11.37 22.01
CA GLU A 494 -16.09 11.41 22.36
C GLU A 494 -15.78 10.32 23.40
N LEU A 495 -14.64 9.65 23.24
CA LEU A 495 -14.09 8.71 24.20
C LEU A 495 -12.63 9.10 24.48
N THR A 496 -12.36 9.56 25.70
CA THR A 496 -11.01 9.85 26.18
C THR A 496 -10.52 8.75 27.12
N ARG A 497 -9.27 8.33 26.94
CA ARG A 497 -8.51 7.55 27.92
C ARG A 497 -7.26 8.32 28.29
N SER A 498 -6.89 8.27 29.55
CA SER A 498 -5.61 8.74 30.05
C SER A 498 -5.12 7.77 31.12
N ASN A 499 -3.85 7.40 31.05
CA ASN A 499 -3.21 6.50 31.99
C ASN A 499 -1.73 6.89 32.18
N ILE A 500 -1.15 6.45 33.29
CA ILE A 500 0.26 6.65 33.63
C ILE A 500 0.95 5.30 33.57
N PHE A 501 2.01 5.22 32.78
CA PHE A 501 2.78 4.02 32.53
C PHE A 501 4.17 4.14 33.14
N THR A 502 4.71 3.01 33.58
CA THR A 502 6.10 2.87 34.01
C THR A 502 6.66 1.60 33.42
N SER A 503 7.84 1.68 32.81
CA SER A 503 8.59 0.50 32.32
C SER A 503 10.02 0.57 32.83
N ASP A 504 10.61 -0.59 33.14
CA ASP A 504 12.04 -0.73 33.44
C ASP A 504 12.90 -0.90 32.16
N TYR A 505 12.27 -0.92 30.97
CA TYR A 505 12.92 -1.25 29.70
C TYR A 505 12.62 -0.28 28.55
N ASP A 506 11.33 -0.03 28.27
CA ASP A 506 10.88 0.75 27.11
C ASP A 506 9.53 1.41 27.40
N VAL A 507 9.56 2.64 27.92
CA VAL A 507 8.33 3.37 28.25
C VAL A 507 7.64 3.94 27.01
N ASN A 508 8.37 4.11 25.90
CA ASN A 508 7.82 4.60 24.62
C ASN A 508 6.81 3.59 24.07
N TYR A 509 7.17 2.30 24.14
CA TYR A 509 6.37 1.19 23.63
C TYR A 509 5.21 0.82 24.56
N GLU A 510 5.52 0.56 25.84
CA GLU A 510 4.56 -0.01 26.77
C GLU A 510 3.40 0.96 27.07
N SER A 511 3.65 2.28 26.95
CA SER A 511 2.60 3.30 27.09
C SER A 511 1.59 3.36 25.94
N LEU A 512 1.84 2.64 24.84
CA LEU A 512 0.94 2.53 23.69
C LEU A 512 0.15 1.21 23.63
N PHE A 513 0.36 0.27 24.57
CA PHE A 513 -0.34 -1.02 24.54
C PHE A 513 -1.87 -0.89 24.57
N GLU A 514 -2.41 0.08 25.32
CA GLU A 514 -3.86 0.34 25.32
C GLU A 514 -4.36 0.82 23.95
N MET A 515 -3.57 1.60 23.21
CA MET A 515 -3.91 1.98 21.83
C MET A 515 -3.87 0.76 20.90
N GLN A 516 -2.87 -0.10 21.02
CA GLN A 516 -2.74 -1.29 20.16
C GLN A 516 -3.84 -2.34 20.41
N THR A 517 -4.42 -2.39 21.61
CA THR A 517 -5.34 -3.47 22.04
C THR A 517 -6.77 -3.03 22.33
N HIS A 518 -7.06 -1.72 22.38
CA HIS A 518 -8.38 -1.19 22.72
C HIS A 518 -8.94 -0.13 21.73
N LEU A 519 -8.20 0.21 20.66
CA LEU A 519 -8.74 0.82 19.43
C LEU A 519 -9.26 -0.28 18.49
#